data_AF-A0A4S1Z924-F1
#
_entry.id   AF-A0A4S1Z924-F1
#
_cell.length_a   1.000
_cell.length_b   1.000
_cell.length_c   1.000
_cell.angle_alpha   90.00
_cell.angle_beta   90.00
_cell.angle_gamma   90.00
#
_symmetry.space_group_name_H-M   'P 1'
#
loop_
_entity.id
_entity.type
_entity.pdbx_description
1 polymer ?
#
loop_
_entity_poly.entity_id
_entity_poly.type
_entity_poly.pdbx_seq_one_letter_code
_entity_poly.pdbx_strand_id
1 'polypeptide(L)'
;MELIAEIFIRSWFGSAIRHIGAGLRYGCLRLFSRGQKVSYRQIRYGSDDFSVIDHADNNLANGFFGFLVLAVIIVLISKYNF
;
A
#
# COMPACT_ATOMS: atom_id res chain seq x y z
N MET A 1 9.14 -10.49 28.00
CA MET A 1 8.92 -9.11 27.50
C MET A 1 9.51 -8.98 26.10
N GLU A 2 10.79 -9.31 25.89
CA GLU A 2 11.49 -9.27 24.58
C GLU A 2 10.75 -10.00 23.44
N LEU A 3 10.35 -11.26 23.65
CA LEU A 3 9.74 -12.10 22.60
C LEU A 3 8.36 -11.57 22.14
N ILE A 4 7.59 -10.99 23.06
CA ILE A 4 6.30 -10.36 22.77
C ILE A 4 6.52 -9.05 22.00
N ALA A 5 7.53 -8.27 22.39
CA ALA A 5 7.89 -7.03 21.71
C ALA A 5 8.35 -7.31 20.27
N GLU A 6 9.16 -8.34 20.05
CA GLU A 6 9.62 -8.73 18.70
C GLU A 6 8.45 -9.14 17.78
N ILE A 7 7.56 -10.01 18.28
CA ILE A 7 6.37 -10.43 17.53
C ILE A 7 5.48 -9.22 17.21
N PHE A 8 5.28 -8.33 18.20
CA PHE A 8 4.49 -7.13 18.03
C PHE A 8 5.11 -6.19 16.99
N ILE A 9 6.42 -5.90 17.07
CA ILE A 9 7.14 -5.04 16.13
C ILE A 9 7.06 -5.60 14.71
N ARG A 10 7.29 -6.91 14.55
CA ARG A 10 7.26 -7.56 13.22
C ARG A 10 5.86 -7.53 12.61
N SER A 11 4.83 -7.79 13.42
CA SER A 11 3.43 -7.73 13.00
C SER A 11 3.00 -6.30 12.65
N TRP A 12 3.31 -5.35 13.53
CA TRP A 12 3.01 -3.93 13.36
C TRP A 12 3.69 -3.36 12.12
N PHE A 13 4.98 -3.60 11.96
CA PHE A 13 5.77 -3.12 10.83
C PHE A 13 5.28 -3.71 9.51
N GLY A 14 5.02 -5.01 9.46
CA GLY A 14 4.46 -5.67 8.28
C GLY A 14 3.06 -5.16 7.92
N SER A 15 2.26 -4.77 8.91
CA SER A 15 0.95 -4.13 8.69
C SER A 15 1.09 -2.71 8.14
N ALA A 16 1.99 -1.91 8.72
CA ALA A 16 2.24 -0.53 8.31
C ALA A 16 2.71 -0.45 6.84
N ILE A 17 3.67 -1.29 6.44
CA ILE A 17 4.14 -1.36 5.04
C ILE A 17 2.97 -1.62 4.09
N ARG A 18 2.16 -2.64 4.38
CA ARG A 18 1.01 -3.00 3.54
C ARG A 18 -0.02 -1.88 3.45
N HIS A 19 -0.29 -1.18 4.55
CA HIS A 19 -1.23 -0.08 4.56
C HIS A 19 -0.75 1.12 3.73
N ILE A 20 0.54 1.45 3.83
CA ILE A 20 1.18 2.48 3.00
C ILE A 20 1.09 2.11 1.52
N GLY A 21 1.41 0.87 1.16
CA GLY A 21 1.35 0.44 -0.24
C GLY A 21 -0.07 0.37 -0.80
N ALA A 22 -1.05 -0.05 0.00
CA ALA A 22 -2.47 0.05 -0.36
C ALA A 22 -2.85 1.52 -0.62
N GLY A 23 -2.50 2.43 0.30
CA GLY A 23 -2.76 3.86 0.14
C GLY A 23 -2.15 4.46 -1.12
N LEU A 24 -0.88 4.13 -1.43
CA LEU A 24 -0.22 4.56 -2.66
C LEU A 24 -0.98 4.06 -3.89
N ARG A 25 -1.33 2.77 -3.92
CA ARG A 25 -2.02 2.14 -5.05
C ARG A 25 -3.39 2.76 -5.29
N TYR A 26 -4.20 2.96 -4.25
CA TYR A 26 -5.49 3.65 -4.33
C TYR A 26 -5.32 5.10 -4.78
N GLY A 27 -4.29 5.80 -4.29
CA GLY A 27 -3.94 7.15 -4.73
C GLY A 27 -3.59 7.22 -6.21
N CYS A 28 -2.74 6.30 -6.70
CA CYS A 28 -2.39 6.18 -8.11
C CYS A 28 -3.63 5.89 -8.97
N LEU A 29 -4.47 4.92 -8.58
CA LEU A 29 -5.72 4.61 -9.27
C LEU A 29 -6.63 5.83 -9.38
N ARG A 30 -6.76 6.62 -8.31
CA ARG A 30 -7.54 7.85 -8.30
C ARG A 30 -6.98 8.93 -9.24
N LEU A 31 -5.65 9.03 -9.35
CA LEU A 31 -4.98 9.98 -10.24
C LEU A 31 -5.10 9.57 -11.71
N PHE A 32 -4.94 8.29 -12.03
CA PHE A 32 -5.06 7.76 -13.39
C PHE A 32 -6.51 7.70 -13.88
N SER A 33 -7.49 7.56 -12.98
CA SER A 33 -8.92 7.52 -13.32
C SER A 33 -9.58 8.91 -13.40
N ARG A 34 -8.81 9.97 -13.68
CA ARG A 34 -9.22 11.39 -13.79
C ARG A 34 -10.52 11.56 -14.61
N GLY A 35 -11.68 11.44 -13.96
CA GLY A 35 -13.00 11.64 -14.58
C GLY A 35 -14.08 10.63 -14.15
N GLN A 36 -13.74 9.40 -13.78
CA GLN A 36 -14.71 8.49 -13.18
C GLN A 36 -14.78 8.77 -11.68
N LYS A 37 -15.98 9.03 -11.14
CA LYS A 37 -16.23 9.02 -9.69
C LYS A 37 -15.94 7.60 -9.20
N VAL A 38 -14.70 7.31 -8.85
CA VAL A 38 -14.33 6.00 -8.30
C VAL A 38 -14.66 6.02 -6.81
N SER A 39 -15.88 5.60 -6.45
CA SER A 39 -16.27 5.40 -5.05
C SER A 39 -15.58 4.15 -4.50
N TYR A 40 -15.18 4.17 -3.22
CA TYR A 40 -14.68 2.98 -2.51
C TYR A 40 -15.64 1.78 -2.65
N ARG A 41 -16.95 2.07 -2.66
CA ARG A 41 -18.00 1.06 -2.86
C ARG A 41 -18.01 0.49 -4.27
N GLN A 42 -17.58 1.23 -5.30
CA GLN A 42 -17.49 0.73 -6.67
C GLN A 42 -16.24 -0.14 -6.87
N ILE A 43 -15.08 0.24 -6.31
CA ILE A 43 -13.88 -0.60 -6.38
C ILE A 43 -14.10 -1.94 -5.67
N ARG A 44 -14.82 -1.93 -4.54
CA ARG A 44 -14.98 -3.10 -3.67
C ARG A 44 -16.26 -3.93 -3.91
N TYR A 45 -17.29 -3.36 -4.55
CA TYR A 45 -18.59 -4.02 -4.72
C TYR A 45 -19.25 -3.84 -6.10
N GLY A 46 -18.59 -3.21 -7.10
CA GLY A 46 -19.29 -2.78 -8.32
C GLY A 46 -18.54 -2.97 -9.63
N SER A 47 -19.18 -3.75 -10.52
CA SER A 47 -18.89 -3.94 -11.96
C SER A 47 -17.75 -4.89 -12.31
N ASP A 48 -18.00 -5.73 -13.32
CA ASP A 48 -17.03 -6.69 -13.90
C ASP A 48 -15.72 -6.01 -14.35
N ASP A 49 -15.78 -4.72 -14.70
CA ASP A 49 -14.62 -3.89 -15.05
C ASP A 49 -13.64 -3.65 -13.88
N PHE A 50 -14.13 -3.70 -12.63
CA PHE A 50 -13.30 -3.52 -11.42
C PHE A 50 -12.82 -4.85 -10.82
N SER A 51 -13.29 -6.00 -11.31
CA SER A 51 -12.87 -7.33 -10.85
C SER A 51 -11.34 -7.54 -10.99
N VAL A 52 -10.72 -6.95 -12.01
CA VAL A 52 -9.26 -6.97 -12.23
C VAL A 52 -8.53 -6.12 -11.20
N ILE A 53 -9.14 -5.01 -10.75
CA ILE A 53 -8.58 -4.13 -9.72
C ILE A 53 -8.68 -4.77 -8.34
N ASP A 54 -9.78 -5.46 -8.06
CA ASP A 54 -9.98 -6.26 -6.85
C ASP A 54 -8.98 -7.45 -6.82
N HIS A 55 -8.75 -8.11 -7.96
CA HIS A 55 -7.73 -9.15 -8.09
C HIS A 55 -6.29 -8.62 -7.91
N ALA A 56 -6.03 -7.39 -8.36
CA ALA A 56 -4.76 -6.72 -8.13
C ALA A 56 -4.64 -6.17 -6.68
N ASP A 57 -5.72 -6.12 -5.89
CA ASP A 57 -5.71 -5.84 -4.44
C ASP A 57 -5.31 -7.06 -3.64
N ASN A 58 -4.08 -7.47 -3.88
CA ASN A 58 -3.44 -8.53 -3.13
C ASN A 58 -2.44 -7.95 -2.12
N ASN A 59 -2.36 -8.65 -0.99
CA ASN A 59 -1.51 -8.32 0.14
C ASN A 59 0.00 -8.29 -0.25
N LEU A 60 0.36 -8.97 -1.34
CA LEU A 60 1.70 -8.97 -1.92
C LEU A 60 2.03 -7.65 -2.63
N ALA A 61 1.16 -7.15 -3.50
CA ALA A 61 1.32 -5.91 -4.24
C ALA A 61 1.32 -4.71 -3.28
N ASN A 62 0.43 -4.72 -2.29
CA ASN A 62 0.40 -3.72 -1.23
C ASN A 62 1.69 -3.77 -0.39
N GLY A 63 2.22 -4.97 -0.09
CA GLY A 63 3.53 -5.11 0.54
C GLY A 63 4.67 -4.56 -0.31
N PHE A 64 4.69 -4.87 -1.61
CA PHE A 64 5.71 -4.43 -2.55
C PHE A 64 5.74 -2.90 -2.72
N PHE A 65 4.58 -2.27 -2.95
CA PHE A 65 4.48 -0.82 -3.04
C PHE A 65 4.88 -0.12 -1.75
N GLY A 66 4.48 -0.66 -0.59
CA GLY A 66 4.89 -0.14 0.71
C GLY A 66 6.40 -0.22 0.92
N PHE A 67 7.01 -1.34 0.51
CA PHE A 67 8.46 -1.51 0.60
C PHE A 67 9.21 -0.57 -0.34
N LEU A 68 8.69 -0.32 -1.55
CA LEU A 68 9.26 0.65 -2.48
C LEU A 68 9.28 2.07 -1.88
N VAL A 69 8.17 2.49 -1.25
CA VAL A 69 8.10 3.79 -0.55
C VAL A 69 9.15 3.86 0.56
N LEU A 70 9.27 2.81 1.36
CA LEU A 70 10.29 2.73 2.41
C LEU A 70 11.71 2.83 1.83
N ALA A 71 12.00 2.11 0.75
CA ALA A 71 13.31 2.15 0.09
C ALA A 71 13.65 3.56 -0.42
N VAL A 72 12.69 4.25 -1.04
CA VAL A 72 12.86 5.64 -1.47
C VAL A 72 13.16 6.54 -0.27
N ILE A 73 12.41 6.41 0.83
CA ILE A 73 12.66 7.18 2.06
C ILE A 73 14.08 6.94 2.59
N ILE A 74 14.53 5.68 2.64
CA ILE A 74 15.88 5.33 3.12
C ILE A 74 16.95 5.95 2.21
N VAL A 75 16.78 5.89 0.89
CA VAL A 75 17.71 6.51 -0.08
C VAL A 75 17.75 8.03 0.10
N LEU A 76 16.59 8.68 0.27
CA LEU A 76 16.52 10.12 0.50
C LEU A 76 17.20 10.50 1.82
N ILE A 77 16.90 9.80 2.92
CA ILE A 77 17.54 10.02 4.21
C ILE A 77 19.06 9.88 4.07
N SER A 78 19.53 8.82 3.41
CA SER A 78 20.95 8.55 3.21
C SER A 78 21.63 9.61 2.34
N LYS A 79 20.90 10.20 1.38
CA LYS A 79 21.43 11.24 0.49
C LYS A 79 21.44 12.63 1.11
N TYR A 80 20.52 12.93 2.03
CA TYR A 80 20.34 14.28 2.59
C TYR A 80 20.84 14.42 4.04
N ASN A 81 21.16 13.31 4.72
CA ASN A 81 21.74 13.33 6.07
C ASN A 81 23.20 12.82 6.10
N PHE A 82 23.83 12.64 4.92
CA PHE A 82 25.23 12.24 4.77
C PHE A 82 25.90 13.12 3.71
#